data_AF-A0A3N6P1L2-F1
#
_entry.id   AF-A0A3N6P1L2-F1
#
_cell.length_a   1.000
_cell.length_b   1.000
_cell.length_c   1.000
_cell.angle_alpha   90.00
_cell.angle_beta   90.00
_cell.angle_gamma   90.00
#
_symmetry.space_group_name_H-M   'P 1'
#
loop_
_entity.id
_entity.type
_entity.pdbx_description
1 polymer ?
#
loop_
_entity_poly.entity_id
_entity_poly.type
_entity_poly.pdbx_seq_one_letter_code
_entity_poly.pdbx_strand_id
1 'polypeptide(L)' 'MHFGVATIARAATNRGFDVLVVDDATASFDRTYDGESVDAGTIHRTTLAQLDGEFATIITAAEILGEQRRL' A
#
# COMPACT_ATOMS: atom_id res chain seq x y z
N MET A 1 6.49 -6.24 -3.78
CA MET A 1 7.44 -5.45 -2.99
C MET A 1 6.74 -4.40 -2.10
N HIS A 2 6.23 -4.77 -0.91
CA HIS A 2 5.51 -3.83 -0.02
C HIS A 2 6.34 -3.26 1.13
N PHE A 3 7.39 -3.95 1.55
CA PHE A 3 8.29 -3.48 2.61
C PHE A 3 8.91 -2.11 2.28
N GLY A 4 9.36 -1.89 1.05
CA GLY A 4 9.88 -0.59 0.61
C GLY A 4 8.82 0.51 0.56
N VAL A 5 7.61 0.18 0.09
CA VAL A 5 6.48 1.12 0.00
C VAL A 5 6.08 1.60 1.40
N ALA A 6 5.90 0.69 2.36
CA ALA A 6 5.52 1.04 3.72
C ALA A 6 6.59 1.87 4.44
N THR A 7 7.88 1.58 4.23
CA THR A 7 8.97 2.38 4.80
C THR A 7 8.98 3.79 4.22
N ILE A 8 8.86 3.93 2.90
CA ILE A 8 8.89 5.25 2.23
C ILE A 8 7.64 6.06 2.60
N ALA A 9 6.45 5.46 2.62
CA ALA A 9 5.21 6.14 3.01
C ALA A 9 5.33 6.74 4.41
N ARG A 10 5.77 5.94 5.40
CA ARG A 10 6.02 6.43 6.77
C ARG A 10 7.07 7.55 6.81
N ALA A 11 8.18 7.39 6.11
CA ALA A 11 9.26 8.38 6.10
C ALA A 11 8.87 9.71 5.42
N ALA A 12 8.02 9.65 4.40
CA ALA A 12 7.51 10.81 3.67
C ALA A 12 6.45 11.56 4.49
N THR A 13 5.51 10.85 5.11
CA THR A 13 4.49 11.47 5.98
C THR A 13 5.12 12.16 7.18
N ASN A 14 6.14 11.54 7.80
CA ASN A 14 6.91 12.18 8.87
C ASN A 14 7.66 13.45 8.43
N ARG A 15 7.80 13.70 7.13
CA ARG A 15 8.38 14.91 6.54
C ARG A 15 7.33 15.90 6.04
N GLY A 16 6.03 15.63 6.27
CA GLY A 16 4.93 16.50 5.89
C GLY A 16 4.48 16.37 4.42
N PHE A 17 4.83 15.26 3.75
CA PHE A 17 4.27 14.98 2.43
C PHE A 17 2.88 14.36 2.54
N ASP A 18 1.97 14.76 1.65
CA ASP A 18 0.73 14.05 1.41
C ASP A 18 1.02 12.83 0.53
N VAL A 19 0.90 11.63 1.12
CA VAL A 19 1.29 10.38 0.46
C VAL A 19 0.06 9.67 -0.08
N LEU A 20 0.12 9.32 -1.36
CA LEU A 20 -0.83 8.43 -2.03
C LEU A 20 -0.13 7.09 -2.31
N VAL A 21 -0.77 5.99 -1.96
CA VAL A 21 -0.31 4.64 -2.31
C VAL A 21 -1.33 4.01 -3.23
N VAL A 22 -0.86 3.56 -4.39
CA VAL A 22 -1.68 2.95 -5.42
C VAL A 22 -1.75 1.44 -5.20
N ASP A 23 -2.91 0.91 -4.82
CA ASP A 23 -3.06 -0.49 -4.40
C ASP A 23 -2.68 -1.47 -5.52
N ASP A 24 -3.27 -1.29 -6.70
CA ASP A 24 -3.17 -2.11 -7.90
C ASP A 24 -1.86 -1.90 -8.68
N ALA A 25 -1.06 -0.91 -8.29
CA ALA A 25 0.30 -0.70 -8.78
C ALA A 25 1.38 -1.14 -7.78
N THR A 26 0.99 -1.79 -6.67
CA THR A 26 1.92 -2.34 -5.70
C THR A 26 1.71 -3.85 -5.54
N ALA A 27 2.73 -4.54 -5.03
CA ALA A 27 2.68 -5.99 -4.89
C ALA A 27 3.28 -6.43 -3.56
N SER A 28 3.01 -7.65 -3.14
CA SER A 28 3.74 -8.33 -2.07
C SER A 28 4.23 -9.71 -2.55
N PHE A 29 4.87 -10.44 -1.65
CA PHE A 29 5.36 -11.80 -1.87
C PHE A 29 5.04 -12.61 -0.63
N ASP A 30 4.90 -13.92 -0.80
CA ASP A 30 4.74 -14.84 0.32
C ASP A 30 5.91 -14.70 1.30
N ARG A 31 5.60 -14.88 2.58
CA ARG A 31 6.60 -14.87 3.65
C ARG A 31 6.35 -16.01 4.60
N THR A 32 7.43 -16.54 5.15
CA THR A 32 7.36 -17.44 6.29
C THR A 32 7.87 -16.69 7.51
N TYR A 33 7.09 -16.72 8.59
CA TYR A 33 7.45 -16.15 9.88
C TYR A 33 7.10 -17.16 10.98
N ASP A 34 8.05 -17.45 11.86
CA ASP A 34 7.89 -18.43 12.94
C ASP A 34 7.39 -19.82 12.48
N GLY A 35 7.83 -20.24 11.28
CA GLY A 35 7.40 -21.50 10.67
C GLY A 35 6.03 -21.47 9.99
N GLU A 36 5.27 -20.39 10.12
CA GLU A 36 3.99 -20.20 9.44
C GLU A 36 4.15 -19.40 8.15
N SER A 37 3.50 -19.87 7.08
CA SER A 37 3.46 -19.15 5.80
C SER A 37 2.27 -18.21 5.74
N VAL A 38 2.53 -16.97 5.37
CA VAL A 38 1.55 -15.94 5.08
C VAL A 38 1.61 -15.63 3.59
N ASP A 39 0.46 -15.71 2.92
CA ASP A 39 0.37 -15.46 1.48
C ASP A 39 0.55 -13.96 1.15
N ALA A 40 1.04 -13.70 -0.07
CA ALA A 40 1.28 -12.37 -0.58
C ALA A 40 0.04 -11.47 -0.52
N GLY A 41 -1.16 -12.01 -0.75
CA GLY A 41 -2.40 -11.25 -0.72
C GLY A 41 -2.75 -10.76 0.69
N THR A 42 -2.57 -11.62 1.69
CA THR A 42 -2.73 -11.26 3.10
C THR A 42 -1.72 -10.21 3.52
N ILE A 43 -0.44 -10.39 3.19
CA ILE A 43 0.59 -9.38 3.48
C ILE A 43 0.27 -8.06 2.79
N HIS A 44 -0.18 -8.11 1.53
CA HIS A 44 -0.56 -6.94 0.76
C HIS A 44 -1.66 -6.14 1.44
N ARG A 45 -2.81 -6.77 1.72
CA ARG A 45 -3.96 -6.13 2.37
C ARG A 45 -3.61 -5.58 3.76
N THR A 46 -2.92 -6.36 4.59
CA THR A 46 -2.57 -5.94 5.95
C THR A 46 -1.60 -4.76 5.93
N THR A 47 -0.65 -4.73 5.00
CA THR A 47 0.27 -3.58 4.87
C THR A 47 -0.48 -2.31 4.44
N LEU A 48 -1.37 -2.39 3.45
CA LEU A 48 -2.17 -1.24 3.03
C LEU A 48 -3.05 -0.72 4.17
N ALA A 49 -3.71 -1.63 4.90
CA ALA A 49 -4.54 -1.26 6.06
C ALA A 49 -3.74 -0.59 7.18
N GLN A 50 -2.47 -0.93 7.36
CA GLN A 50 -1.57 -0.27 8.33
C GLN A 50 -1.06 1.11 7.88
N LEU A 51 -1.20 1.45 6.60
CA LEU A 51 -0.80 2.75 6.06
C LEU A 51 -1.97 3.70 5.93
N ASP A 52 -3.16 3.16 5.63
CA ASP A 52 -4.35 3.96 5.36
C ASP A 52 -4.73 4.86 6.54
N GLY A 53 -5.00 6.13 6.24
CA GLY A 53 -5.44 7.14 7.22
C GLY A 53 -4.38 7.68 8.17
N GLU A 54 -3.28 6.95 8.40
CA GLU A 54 -2.18 7.39 9.27
C GLU A 54 -0.94 7.84 8.48
N PHE A 55 -0.58 7.10 7.44
CA PHE A 55 0.66 7.31 6.68
C PHE A 55 0.45 7.52 5.19
N ALA A 56 -0.70 7.15 4.64
CA ALA A 56 -1.03 7.38 3.25
C ALA A 56 -2.55 7.33 3.05
N THR A 57 -3.02 7.88 1.94
CA THR A 57 -4.34 7.52 1.39
C THR A 57 -4.15 6.41 0.36
N ILE A 58 -4.91 5.32 0.51
CA ILE A 58 -4.87 4.22 -0.45
C ILE A 58 -5.85 4.50 -1.58
N ILE A 59 -5.37 4.41 -2.81
CA ILE A 59 -6.16 4.67 -4.04
C ILE A 59 -5.83 3.64 -5.11
N THR A 60 -6.60 3.63 -6.18
CA THR A 60 -6.40 2.82 -7.39
C THR A 60 -5.75 3.65 -8.48
N ALA A 61 -5.11 3.00 -9.47
CA ALA A 61 -4.55 3.68 -10.63
C ALA A 61 -5.64 4.45 -11.40
N ALA A 62 -6.86 3.89 -11.48
CA ALA A 62 -7.99 4.54 -12.12
C ALA A 62 -8.39 5.87 -11.47
N GLU A 63 -8.27 5.99 -10.14
CA GLU A 63 -8.54 7.25 -9.42
C GLU A 63 -7.50 8.32 -9.74
N ILE A 64 -6.21 7.97 -9.82
CA ILE A 64 -5.15 8.90 -10.24
C ILE A 64 -5.35 9.37 -11.68
N LEU A 65 -5.69 8.45 -12.57
CA LEU A 65 -5.83 8.74 -14.00
C LEU A 65 -7.12 9.51 -14.32
N GLY A 66 -8.00 9.73 -13.34
CA GLY A 66 -9.30 10.37 -13.55
C GLY A 66 -10.25 9.51 -14.38
N GLU A 67 -10.04 8.20 -14.42
CA GLU A 67 -10.85 7.23 -15.17
C GLU A 67 -12.09 6.77 -14.39
N GLN A 68 -12.48 7.52 -13.36
CA GLN A 68 -13.75 7.35 -12.64
C GLN A 68 -14.90 7.64 -13.61
N ARG A 69 -15.26 6.59 -14.35
CA ARG A 69 -16.38 6.38 -15.25
C ARG A 69 -17.30 7.60 -15.35
N ARG A 70 -17.18 8.34 -16.47
CA ARG A 70 -18.29 9.16 -16.99
C ARG A 70 -19.51 8.24 -17.09
N LEU A 71 -20.43 8.35 -16.13
CA LEU A 71 -21.81 7.90 -16.26
C LEU A 71 -22.67 9.11 -16.59
#